data_AF-A0A351VGC2-F1
#
_entry.id   AF-A0A351VGC2-F1
#
_cell.length_a   1.000
_cell.length_b   1.000
_cell.length_c   1.000
_cell.angle_alpha   90.00
_cell.angle_beta   90.00
_cell.angle_gamma   90.00
#
_symmetry.space_group_name_H-M   'P 1'
#
loop_
_entity.id
_entity.type
_entity.pdbx_description
1 polymer ?
#
loop_
_entity_poly.entity_id
_entity_poly.type
_entity_poly.pdbx_seq_one_letter_code
_entity_poly.pdbx_strand_id
1 'polypeptide(L)'
;MTNPVQEHYQKYPYPRYPLLASVPRRDTYALNLKALWTRFNRNLPREDPRILIAGCGTFSPYPFAVANPGTAITALDISERSLSRARLHCLLHGRRNVSYICGDILDGKSIQGEFALIDSYGVLHHLDDPVAGLMALEKHLMPGGIIRIMLYSRYARREEESIRRALRLLDITTPAAARKLLDRARPGSRLARFLSVADETGTDCGLADALLHPRVRTYRIDELLELVSRTGLRPLLFAHAGAREDVAGEIERLRQLEKERRSPGNFVLYLGIASGNTHKTGLDSLIVLNPCLKSAIRGFTPGTIRIPARIGLENPPLGRQERGFLGRFAEPVYRSTLDRESAEEVEKYKKLLFLLEYYP
;
A
#
# COMPACT_ATOMS: atom_id res chain seq x y z
N MET A 1 21.26 1.24 23.56
CA MET A 1 19.84 1.25 23.95
C MET A 1 19.07 0.54 22.85
N THR A 2 18.23 -0.43 23.19
CA THR A 2 17.41 -1.19 22.25
C THR A 2 16.32 -0.28 21.66
N ASN A 3 16.01 -0.43 20.37
CA ASN A 3 14.99 0.37 19.70
C ASN A 3 13.59 -0.06 20.23
N PRO A 4 12.78 0.85 20.82
CA PRO A 4 11.50 0.48 21.43
C PRO A 4 10.49 -0.04 20.40
N VAL A 5 10.58 0.39 19.15
CA VAL A 5 9.74 -0.11 18.05
C VAL A 5 10.11 -1.55 17.71
N GLN A 6 11.42 -1.87 17.71
CA GLN A 6 11.89 -3.24 17.54
C GLN A 6 11.37 -4.15 18.64
N GLU A 7 11.50 -3.74 19.91
CA GLU A 7 10.99 -4.51 21.05
C GLU A 7 9.47 -4.72 20.95
N HIS A 8 8.73 -3.68 20.53
CA HIS A 8 7.29 -3.75 20.32
C HIS A 8 6.92 -4.85 19.32
N TYR A 9 7.48 -4.83 18.11
CA TYR A 9 7.15 -5.82 17.08
C TYR A 9 7.78 -7.20 17.32
N GLN A 10 8.83 -7.29 18.13
CA GLN A 10 9.30 -8.57 18.63
C GLN A 10 8.32 -9.15 19.64
N LYS A 11 7.75 -8.35 20.53
CA LYS A 11 6.75 -8.83 21.49
C LYS A 11 5.39 -9.11 20.86
N TYR A 12 4.98 -8.28 19.90
CA TYR A 12 3.68 -8.30 19.26
C TYR A 12 3.82 -8.26 17.72
N PRO A 13 4.23 -9.36 17.06
CA PRO A 13 4.31 -9.39 15.60
C PRO A 13 2.96 -9.06 14.95
N TYR A 14 2.95 -8.09 14.05
CA TYR A 14 1.75 -7.54 13.43
C TYR A 14 1.92 -7.41 11.89
N PRO A 15 0.85 -7.56 11.08
CA PRO A 15 -0.51 -7.98 11.45
C PRO A 15 -0.60 -9.47 11.83
N ARG A 16 -1.77 -9.96 12.26
CA ARG A 16 -1.97 -11.39 12.57
C ARG A 16 -2.99 -12.01 11.63
N TYR A 17 -2.52 -12.47 10.48
CA TYR A 17 -3.30 -13.30 9.55
C TYR A 17 -3.11 -14.79 9.84
N PRO A 18 -4.15 -15.65 9.75
CA PRO A 18 -3.98 -17.10 9.75
C PRO A 18 -2.94 -17.55 8.71
N LEU A 19 -2.13 -18.57 9.00
CA LEU A 19 -1.05 -18.98 8.11
C LEU A 19 -1.55 -19.50 6.74
N LEU A 20 -2.75 -20.07 6.72
CA LEU A 20 -3.40 -20.55 5.49
C LEU A 20 -4.29 -19.49 4.82
N ALA A 21 -4.36 -18.27 5.36
CA ALA A 21 -5.11 -17.20 4.72
C ALA A 21 -4.50 -16.90 3.34
N SER A 22 -5.30 -17.05 2.28
CA SER A 22 -4.87 -16.78 0.91
C SER A 22 -5.52 -15.51 0.37
N VAL A 23 -4.86 -14.84 -0.57
CA VAL A 23 -5.46 -13.72 -1.32
C VAL A 23 -5.68 -14.13 -2.79
N PRO A 24 -6.88 -13.90 -3.36
CA PRO A 24 -7.08 -14.07 -4.80
C PRO A 24 -6.14 -13.15 -5.57
N ARG A 25 -5.46 -13.68 -6.59
CA ARG A 25 -4.50 -12.89 -7.39
C ARG A 25 -5.13 -11.61 -7.97
N ARG A 26 -6.39 -11.67 -8.38
CA ARG A 26 -7.13 -10.50 -8.90
C ARG A 26 -7.23 -9.34 -7.89
N ASP A 27 -7.27 -9.63 -6.59
CA ASP A 27 -7.39 -8.63 -5.53
C ASP A 27 -6.06 -7.91 -5.25
N THR A 28 -4.96 -8.41 -5.84
CA THR A 28 -3.60 -7.88 -5.74
C THR A 28 -3.19 -7.03 -6.96
N TYR A 29 -4.13 -6.69 -7.86
CA TYR A 29 -3.85 -6.00 -9.13
C TYR A 29 -3.06 -4.69 -8.98
N ALA A 30 -3.30 -3.94 -7.90
CA ALA A 30 -2.62 -2.68 -7.58
C ALA A 30 -1.25 -2.86 -6.89
N LEU A 31 -0.82 -4.10 -6.63
CA LEU A 31 0.52 -4.43 -6.16
C LEU A 31 1.43 -4.93 -7.30
N ASN A 32 0.88 -5.05 -8.52
CA ASN A 32 1.63 -5.52 -9.67
C ASN A 32 2.60 -4.43 -10.15
N LEU A 33 3.89 -4.74 -10.15
CA LEU A 33 4.96 -3.82 -10.53
C LEU A 33 4.77 -3.31 -11.95
N LYS A 34 4.52 -4.19 -12.91
CA LYS A 34 4.33 -3.80 -14.32
C LYS A 34 3.15 -2.85 -14.46
N ALA A 35 2.05 -3.12 -13.75
CA ALA A 35 0.87 -2.25 -13.77
C ALA A 35 1.16 -0.84 -13.25
N LEU A 36 1.82 -0.74 -12.08
CA LEU A 36 2.20 0.55 -11.51
C LEU A 36 3.24 1.27 -12.38
N TRP A 37 4.25 0.55 -12.85
CA TRP A 37 5.29 1.12 -13.71
C TRP A 37 4.70 1.71 -14.98
N THR A 38 3.87 0.95 -15.70
CA THR A 38 3.22 1.42 -16.92
C THR A 38 2.32 2.63 -16.66
N ARG A 39 1.60 2.65 -15.52
CA ARG A 39 0.74 3.78 -15.16
C ARG A 39 1.48 5.11 -15.04
N PHE A 40 2.71 5.08 -14.51
CA PHE A 40 3.47 6.29 -14.21
C PHE A 40 4.55 6.61 -15.25
N ASN A 41 5.03 5.63 -16.03
CA ASN A 41 6.11 5.79 -17.00
C ASN A 41 5.68 5.58 -18.47
N ARG A 42 4.49 5.02 -18.72
CA ARG A 42 3.95 4.69 -20.06
C ARG A 42 4.87 3.80 -20.93
N ASN A 43 5.77 3.06 -20.31
CA ASN A 43 6.59 2.04 -20.94
C ASN A 43 6.60 0.78 -20.06
N LEU A 44 7.37 -0.23 -20.44
CA LEU A 44 7.63 -1.39 -19.59
C LEU A 44 8.89 -1.13 -18.74
N PRO A 45 8.96 -1.72 -17.53
CA PRO A 45 10.19 -1.67 -16.74
C PRO A 45 11.35 -2.33 -17.51
N ARG A 46 12.59 -1.91 -17.19
CA ARG A 46 13.82 -2.54 -17.68
C ARG A 46 13.88 -4.03 -17.30
N GLU A 47 14.86 -4.75 -17.85
CA GLU A 47 15.12 -6.14 -17.49
C GLU A 47 15.35 -6.31 -15.97
N ASP A 48 14.81 -7.39 -15.42
CA ASP A 48 14.90 -7.79 -14.01
C ASP A 48 14.56 -6.71 -12.96
N PRO A 49 13.36 -6.08 -13.02
CA PRO A 49 12.96 -5.10 -12.02
C PRO A 49 12.79 -5.78 -10.66
N ARG A 50 13.11 -5.07 -9.58
CA ARG A 50 13.03 -5.57 -8.21
C ARG A 50 12.03 -4.78 -7.36
N ILE A 51 11.50 -5.43 -6.33
CA ILE A 51 10.60 -4.84 -5.33
C ILE A 51 11.27 -4.84 -3.96
N LEU A 52 11.22 -3.71 -3.26
CA LEU A 52 11.52 -3.62 -1.83
C LEU A 52 10.22 -3.44 -1.05
N ILE A 53 10.04 -4.21 0.01
CA ILE A 53 8.98 -4.02 0.99
C ILE A 53 9.67 -3.64 2.30
N ALA A 54 9.65 -2.36 2.64
CA ALA A 54 10.32 -1.78 3.80
C ALA A 54 9.35 -1.71 4.98
N GLY A 55 9.66 -2.43 6.06
CA GLY A 55 8.73 -2.70 7.16
C GLY A 55 7.64 -3.67 6.74
N CYS A 56 8.03 -4.86 6.28
CA CYS A 56 7.10 -5.81 5.67
C CYS A 56 6.10 -6.44 6.66
N GLY A 57 6.38 -6.35 7.96
CA GLY A 57 5.63 -7.02 9.00
C GLY A 57 5.56 -8.53 8.74
N THR A 58 4.44 -9.13 9.10
CA THR A 58 4.26 -10.59 9.08
C THR A 58 3.63 -11.14 7.80
N PHE A 59 3.13 -10.28 6.90
CA PHE A 59 2.20 -10.71 5.84
C PHE A 59 2.43 -10.08 4.48
N SER A 60 2.82 -8.79 4.40
CA SER A 60 2.89 -8.07 3.12
C SER A 60 3.75 -8.73 2.03
N PRO A 61 4.82 -9.51 2.31
CA PRO A 61 5.54 -10.21 1.25
C PRO A 61 4.70 -11.20 0.44
N TYR A 62 3.69 -11.82 1.07
CA TYR A 62 2.83 -12.79 0.42
C TYR A 62 1.97 -12.20 -0.72
N PRO A 63 1.11 -11.18 -0.51
CA PRO A 63 0.31 -10.60 -1.58
C PRO A 63 1.15 -9.96 -2.68
N PHE A 64 2.34 -9.41 -2.36
CA PHE A 64 3.29 -8.94 -3.37
C PHE A 64 3.85 -10.08 -4.23
N ALA A 65 4.19 -11.22 -3.63
CA ALA A 65 4.65 -12.40 -4.36
C ALA A 65 3.55 -13.06 -5.20
N VAL A 66 2.28 -12.96 -4.77
CA VAL A 66 1.11 -13.37 -5.57
C VAL A 66 0.93 -12.46 -6.78
N ALA A 67 1.08 -11.14 -6.61
CA ALA A 67 0.96 -10.17 -7.69
C ALA A 67 2.10 -10.26 -8.71
N ASN A 68 3.31 -10.62 -8.25
CA ASN A 68 4.55 -10.56 -9.02
C ASN A 68 5.34 -11.89 -8.94
N PRO A 69 4.80 -13.01 -9.46
CA PRO A 69 5.38 -14.34 -9.24
C PRO A 69 6.78 -14.56 -9.86
N GLY A 70 7.19 -13.74 -10.82
CA GLY A 70 8.48 -13.81 -11.51
C GLY A 70 9.41 -12.62 -11.21
N THR A 71 9.15 -11.86 -10.14
CA THR A 71 9.90 -10.65 -9.79
C THR A 71 10.58 -10.88 -8.46
N ALA A 72 11.86 -10.54 -8.34
CA ALA A 72 12.59 -10.64 -7.08
C ALA A 72 12.09 -9.59 -6.07
N ILE A 73 11.79 -10.04 -4.86
CA ILE A 73 11.26 -9.22 -3.77
C ILE A 73 12.23 -9.28 -2.59
N THR A 74 12.61 -8.13 -2.06
CA THR A 74 13.32 -8.01 -0.79
C THR A 74 12.35 -7.51 0.27
N ALA A 75 12.18 -8.29 1.34
CA ALA A 75 11.36 -7.95 2.49
C ALA A 75 12.27 -7.56 3.66
N LEU A 76 12.20 -6.31 4.07
CA LEU A 76 12.95 -5.74 5.19
C LEU A 76 12.00 -5.51 6.37
N ASP A 77 12.40 -5.93 7.56
CA ASP A 77 11.70 -5.57 8.80
C ASP A 77 12.70 -5.53 9.98
N ILE A 78 12.39 -4.72 10.99
CA ILE A 78 13.24 -4.61 12.18
C ILE A 78 13.06 -5.79 13.16
N SER A 79 11.96 -6.54 13.01
CA SER A 79 11.56 -7.66 13.88
C SER A 79 11.80 -9.02 13.22
N GLU A 80 12.75 -9.79 13.78
CA GLU A 80 13.03 -11.17 13.35
C GLU A 80 11.79 -12.08 13.50
N ARG A 81 10.93 -11.85 14.50
CA ARG A 81 9.68 -12.61 14.67
C ARG A 81 8.66 -12.27 13.60
N SER A 82 8.57 -11.01 13.18
CA SER A 82 7.75 -10.61 12.03
C SER A 82 8.24 -11.30 10.76
N LEU A 83 9.55 -11.27 10.49
CA LEU A 83 10.16 -11.92 9.32
C LEU A 83 9.97 -13.43 9.32
N SER A 84 10.20 -14.09 10.45
CA SER A 84 9.99 -15.53 10.59
C SER A 84 8.57 -15.93 10.22
N ARG A 85 7.58 -15.13 10.65
CA ARG A 85 6.17 -15.35 10.32
C ARG A 85 5.88 -15.09 8.84
N ALA A 86 6.42 -14.02 8.26
CA ALA A 86 6.25 -13.70 6.84
C ALA A 86 6.89 -14.78 5.94
N ARG A 87 8.08 -15.26 6.30
CA ARG A 87 8.77 -16.36 5.62
C ARG A 87 7.96 -17.64 5.66
N LEU A 88 7.44 -18.02 6.83
CA LEU A 88 6.58 -19.19 6.96
C LEU A 88 5.31 -19.07 6.11
N HIS A 89 4.67 -17.89 6.10
CA HIS A 89 3.49 -17.65 5.30
C HIS A 89 3.78 -17.83 3.80
N CYS A 90 4.82 -17.16 3.27
CA CYS A 90 5.22 -17.33 1.87
C CYS A 90 5.57 -18.78 1.51
N LEU A 91 6.28 -19.48 2.39
CA LEU A 91 6.65 -20.89 2.20
C LEU A 91 5.43 -21.80 2.06
N LEU A 92 4.44 -21.65 2.95
CA LEU A 92 3.20 -22.44 2.93
C LEU A 92 2.37 -22.23 1.66
N HIS A 93 2.50 -21.07 1.01
CA HIS A 93 1.85 -20.77 -0.28
C HIS A 93 2.79 -20.92 -1.49
N GLY A 94 3.93 -21.59 -1.32
CA GLY A 94 4.88 -21.87 -2.39
C GLY A 94 5.49 -20.63 -3.07
N ARG A 95 5.59 -19.51 -2.35
CA ARG A 95 6.21 -18.27 -2.84
C ARG A 95 7.69 -18.29 -2.48
N ARG A 96 8.57 -18.37 -3.50
CA ARG A 96 10.03 -18.51 -3.34
C ARG A 96 10.84 -17.31 -3.84
N ASN A 97 10.18 -16.33 -4.43
CA ASN A 97 10.80 -15.13 -5.00
C ASN A 97 11.03 -14.00 -3.98
N VAL A 98 11.08 -14.32 -2.68
CA VAL A 98 11.21 -13.36 -1.59
C VAL A 98 12.47 -13.65 -0.76
N SER A 99 13.34 -12.66 -0.65
CA SER A 99 14.47 -12.62 0.28
C SER A 99 14.11 -11.77 1.49
N TYR A 100 14.63 -12.13 2.67
CA TYR A 100 14.27 -11.48 3.94
C TYR A 100 15.51 -10.91 4.62
N ILE A 101 15.43 -9.68 5.10
CA ILE A 101 16.50 -8.96 5.76
C ILE A 101 15.98 -8.42 7.09
N CYS A 102 16.63 -8.78 8.19
CA CYS A 102 16.38 -8.15 9.49
C CYS A 102 17.26 -6.91 9.61
N GLY A 103 16.65 -5.73 9.68
CA GLY A 103 17.39 -4.48 9.71
C GLY A 103 16.48 -3.26 9.90
N ASP A 104 17.10 -2.14 10.23
CA ASP A 104 16.44 -0.84 10.31
C ASP A 104 16.50 -0.16 8.93
N ILE A 105 15.41 0.49 8.52
CA ILE A 105 15.35 1.30 7.28
C ILE A 105 16.39 2.43 7.33
N LEU A 106 16.68 2.94 8.53
CA LEU A 106 17.69 3.99 8.73
C LEU A 106 19.13 3.46 8.57
N ASP A 107 19.34 2.14 8.58
CA ASP A 107 20.63 1.53 8.28
C ASP A 107 20.78 1.26 6.78
N GLY A 108 21.41 2.22 6.09
CA GLY A 108 21.69 2.15 4.65
C GLY A 108 22.61 1.02 4.21
N LYS A 109 23.19 0.22 5.12
CA LYS A 109 23.99 -0.97 4.76
C LYS A 109 23.16 -2.23 4.58
N SER A 110 21.94 -2.24 5.12
CA SER A 110 21.06 -3.42 5.13
C SER A 110 20.44 -3.71 3.77
N ILE A 111 20.26 -2.69 2.93
CA ILE A 111 19.63 -2.80 1.62
C ILE A 111 20.69 -2.64 0.53
N GLN A 112 20.68 -3.54 -0.46
CA GLN A 112 21.62 -3.49 -1.59
C GLN A 112 20.89 -3.32 -2.93
N GLY A 113 21.39 -2.39 -3.73
CA GLY A 113 20.93 -2.13 -5.10
C GLY A 113 19.70 -1.25 -5.20
N GLU A 114 19.20 -1.09 -6.43
CA GLU A 114 18.04 -0.28 -6.78
C GLU A 114 16.78 -1.13 -7.02
N PHE A 115 15.61 -0.53 -6.77
CA PHE A 115 14.29 -1.12 -6.91
C PHE A 115 13.40 -0.27 -7.81
N ALA A 116 12.58 -0.96 -8.61
CA ALA A 116 11.56 -0.34 -9.46
C ALA A 116 10.30 0.02 -8.68
N LEU A 117 10.04 -0.69 -7.57
CA LEU A 117 8.92 -0.45 -6.68
C LEU A 117 9.38 -0.62 -5.24
N ILE A 118 9.12 0.39 -4.41
CA ILE A 118 9.32 0.33 -2.96
C ILE A 118 7.96 0.49 -2.29
N ASP A 119 7.62 -0.40 -1.36
CA ASP A 119 6.44 -0.29 -0.52
C ASP A 119 6.85 -0.05 0.94
N SER A 120 6.36 1.03 1.53
CA SER A 120 6.54 1.37 2.95
C SER A 120 5.18 1.72 3.55
N TYR A 121 4.37 0.68 3.75
CA TYR A 121 2.97 0.81 4.11
C TYR A 121 2.78 0.71 5.63
N GLY A 122 2.57 1.86 6.28
CA GLY A 122 2.34 1.90 7.73
C GLY A 122 3.60 1.89 8.58
N VAL A 123 4.69 2.48 8.08
CA VAL A 123 6.03 2.30 8.67
C VAL A 123 6.68 3.63 9.06
N LEU A 124 6.80 4.58 8.12
CA LEU A 124 7.54 5.83 8.36
C LEU A 124 7.02 6.63 9.57
N HIS A 125 5.74 6.52 9.89
CA HIS A 125 5.13 7.23 11.01
C HIS A 125 5.45 6.63 12.39
N HIS A 126 6.14 5.49 12.43
CA HIS A 126 6.71 4.86 13.63
C HIS A 126 8.22 5.12 13.78
N LEU A 127 8.87 5.74 12.80
CA LEU A 127 10.30 6.04 12.86
C LEU A 127 10.60 7.23 13.77
N ASP A 128 11.82 7.23 14.33
CA ASP A 128 12.38 8.39 15.04
C ASP A 128 12.53 9.59 14.12
N ASP A 129 13.09 9.36 12.93
CA ASP A 129 13.22 10.36 11.88
C ASP A 129 12.55 9.86 10.58
N PRO A 130 11.27 10.20 10.36
CA PRO A 130 10.53 9.84 9.16
C PRO A 130 11.13 10.42 7.87
N VAL A 131 11.81 11.57 7.94
CA VAL A 131 12.43 12.22 6.78
C VAL A 131 13.68 11.44 6.38
N ALA A 132 14.54 11.11 7.34
CA ALA A 132 15.70 10.25 7.09
C ALA A 132 15.27 8.87 6.56
N GLY A 133 14.16 8.32 7.08
CA GLY A 133 13.57 7.08 6.58
C GLY A 133 13.15 7.18 5.11
N LEU A 134 12.41 8.22 4.72
CA LEU A 134 12.01 8.39 3.32
C LEU A 134 13.23 8.64 2.40
N MET A 135 14.20 9.44 2.83
CA MET A 135 15.46 9.65 2.11
C MET A 135 16.26 8.35 1.93
N ALA A 136 16.28 7.48 2.94
CA ALA A 136 16.95 6.18 2.85
C ALA A 136 16.28 5.32 1.77
N LEU A 137 14.95 5.27 1.71
CA LEU A 137 14.21 4.56 0.66
C LEU A 137 14.45 5.17 -0.73
N GLU A 138 14.47 6.50 -0.84
CA GLU A 138 14.74 7.21 -2.09
C GLU A 138 16.09 6.81 -2.71
N LYS A 139 17.15 6.65 -1.90
CA LYS A 139 18.48 6.25 -2.38
C LYS A 139 18.51 4.90 -3.08
N HIS A 140 17.54 4.04 -2.80
CA HIS A 140 17.40 2.73 -3.41
C HIS A 140 16.37 2.71 -4.55
N LEU A 141 15.81 3.86 -4.93
CA LEU A 141 14.84 3.96 -6.00
C LEU A 141 15.56 4.16 -7.34
N MET A 142 15.32 3.26 -8.29
CA MET A 142 15.86 3.43 -9.64
C MET A 142 15.18 4.61 -10.36
N PRO A 143 15.77 5.16 -11.43
CA PRO A 143 15.10 6.12 -12.30
C PRO A 143 13.77 5.57 -12.85
N GLY A 144 12.68 6.32 -12.69
CA GLY A 144 11.31 5.89 -13.03
C GLY A 144 10.65 4.98 -11.98
N GLY A 145 11.36 4.66 -10.90
CA GLY A 145 10.85 3.88 -9.79
C GLY A 145 9.75 4.60 -9.01
N ILE A 146 8.92 3.80 -8.35
CA ILE A 146 7.75 4.26 -7.60
C ILE A 146 7.89 3.85 -6.13
N ILE A 147 7.59 4.76 -5.21
CA ILE A 147 7.45 4.47 -3.78
C ILE A 147 5.99 4.60 -3.39
N ARG A 148 5.41 3.58 -2.75
CA ARG A 148 4.12 3.70 -2.10
C ARG A 148 4.32 3.85 -0.59
N ILE A 149 3.76 4.90 -0.02
CA ILE A 149 3.74 5.12 1.42
C ILE A 149 2.31 5.13 1.96
N MET A 150 2.14 4.67 3.19
CA MET A 150 0.91 4.87 3.96
C MET A 150 1.21 5.44 5.33
N LEU A 151 0.61 6.59 5.65
CA LEU A 151 0.76 7.27 6.94
C LEU A 151 -0.60 7.55 7.57
N TYR A 152 -0.60 7.63 8.89
CA TYR A 152 -1.78 7.98 9.68
C TYR A 152 -2.16 9.44 9.51
N SER A 153 -3.41 9.69 9.11
CA SER A 153 -3.95 11.05 9.08
C SER A 153 -4.38 11.49 10.49
N ARG A 154 -4.16 12.76 10.82
CA ARG A 154 -4.42 13.32 12.16
C ARG A 154 -5.87 13.21 12.59
N TYR A 155 -6.81 13.58 11.73
CA TYR A 155 -8.21 13.65 12.12
C TYR A 155 -8.90 12.28 12.17
N ALA A 156 -8.50 11.34 11.30
CA ALA A 156 -9.01 9.97 11.37
C ALA A 156 -8.53 9.22 12.62
N ARG A 157 -7.33 9.54 13.12
CA ARG A 157 -6.74 8.90 14.32
C ARG A 157 -7.01 9.66 15.62
N ARG A 158 -7.84 10.71 15.60
CA ARG A 158 -8.12 11.55 16.78
C ARG A 158 -8.66 10.77 17.98
N GLU A 159 -9.54 9.81 17.73
CA GLU A 159 -10.12 8.93 18.75
C GLU A 159 -9.05 8.05 19.39
N GLU A 160 -8.29 7.38 18.54
CA GLU A 160 -7.20 6.48 18.90
C GLU A 160 -6.12 7.22 19.71
N GLU A 161 -5.71 8.42 19.28
CA GLU A 161 -4.78 9.28 20.02
C GLU A 161 -5.32 9.71 21.39
N SER A 162 -6.62 10.01 21.50
CA SER A 162 -7.25 10.33 22.78
C SER A 162 -7.17 9.14 23.73
N ILE A 163 -7.40 7.93 23.23
CA ILE A 163 -7.34 6.69 24.02
C ILE A 163 -5.90 6.36 24.40
N ARG A 164 -4.94 6.42 23.46
CA ARG A 164 -3.49 6.27 23.72
C ARG A 164 -3.04 7.19 24.85
N ARG A 165 -3.43 8.47 24.79
CA ARG A 165 -3.09 9.45 25.85
C ARG A 165 -3.66 9.03 27.20
N ALA A 166 -4.92 8.60 27.25
CA ALA A 166 -5.54 8.14 28.49
C ALA A 166 -4.83 6.90 29.07
N LEU A 167 -4.49 5.91 28.23
CA LEU A 167 -3.76 4.72 28.67
C LEU A 167 -2.36 5.08 29.22
N ARG A 168 -1.65 6.02 28.58
CA ARG A 168 -0.36 6.53 29.08
C ARG A 168 -0.48 7.22 30.42
N LEU A 169 -1.52 8.05 30.63
CA LEU A 169 -1.78 8.72 31.91
C LEU A 169 -2.15 7.75 33.04
N LEU A 170 -2.60 6.54 32.70
CA LEU A 170 -2.93 5.48 33.65
C LEU A 170 -1.81 4.44 33.78
N ASP A 171 -0.64 4.68 33.18
CA ASP A 171 0.49 3.74 33.12
C ASP A 171 0.13 2.34 32.60
N ILE A 172 -0.86 2.27 31.70
CA ILE A 172 -1.29 1.02 31.07
C ILE A 172 -0.38 0.72 29.88
N THR A 173 0.46 -0.31 30.02
CA THR A 173 1.48 -0.69 29.03
C THR A 173 1.29 -2.08 28.44
N THR A 174 0.27 -2.84 28.88
CA THR A 174 0.03 -4.21 28.41
C THR A 174 -1.35 -4.37 27.78
N PRO A 175 -1.50 -5.24 26.76
CA PRO A 175 -2.80 -5.48 26.14
C PRO A 175 -3.87 -5.98 27.10
N ALA A 176 -3.49 -6.85 28.04
CA ALA A 176 -4.42 -7.38 29.05
C ALA A 176 -4.98 -6.29 29.96
N ALA A 177 -4.12 -5.38 30.44
CA ALA A 177 -4.55 -4.25 31.27
C ALA A 177 -5.41 -3.25 30.49
N ALA A 178 -5.02 -2.95 29.23
CA ALA A 178 -5.82 -2.12 28.34
C ALA A 178 -7.21 -2.73 28.10
N ARG A 179 -7.28 -4.03 27.77
CA ARG A 179 -8.55 -4.73 27.55
C ARG A 179 -9.48 -4.66 28.75
N LYS A 180 -8.97 -4.91 29.96
CA LYS A 180 -9.75 -4.79 31.21
C LYS A 180 -10.39 -3.41 31.40
N LEU A 181 -9.74 -2.34 30.93
CA LEU A 181 -10.29 -0.99 30.95
C LEU A 181 -11.32 -0.79 29.84
N LEU A 182 -10.98 -1.21 28.61
CA LEU A 182 -11.80 -1.03 27.42
C LEU A 182 -13.13 -1.80 27.51
N ASP A 183 -13.15 -2.98 28.13
CA ASP A 183 -14.35 -3.80 28.35
C ASP A 183 -15.37 -3.12 29.28
N ARG A 184 -14.95 -2.08 30.03
CA ARG A 184 -15.83 -1.27 30.88
C ARG A 184 -16.45 -0.08 30.13
N ALA A 185 -16.24 0.02 28.81
CA ALA A 185 -16.81 1.08 28.01
C ALA A 185 -18.36 1.06 28.10
N ARG A 186 -18.95 2.19 28.49
CA ARG A 186 -20.41 2.31 28.56
C ARG A 186 -21.01 2.16 27.15
N PRO A 187 -22.11 1.42 26.96
CA PRO A 187 -22.82 1.37 25.69
C PRO A 187 -23.14 2.77 25.16
N GLY A 188 -22.94 2.99 23.85
CA GLY A 188 -23.15 4.29 23.21
C GLY A 188 -22.06 5.34 23.46
N SER A 189 -21.09 5.09 24.34
CA SER A 189 -19.97 6.01 24.58
C SER A 189 -19.06 6.13 23.35
N ARG A 190 -18.29 7.23 23.29
CA ARG A 190 -17.24 7.47 22.27
C ARG A 190 -16.25 6.30 22.19
N LEU A 191 -15.88 5.72 23.34
CA LEU A 191 -14.99 4.56 23.42
C LEU A 191 -15.63 3.30 22.84
N ALA A 192 -16.88 3.00 23.19
CA ALA A 192 -17.59 1.84 22.64
C ALA A 192 -17.75 1.94 21.12
N ARG A 193 -18.02 3.14 20.59
CA ARG A 193 -18.09 3.40 19.15
C ARG A 193 -16.75 3.21 18.43
N PHE A 194 -15.64 3.59 19.07
CA PHE A 194 -14.30 3.32 18.53
C PHE A 194 -14.04 1.82 18.47
N LEU A 195 -14.31 1.09 19.55
CA LEU A 195 -14.09 -0.36 19.62
C LEU A 195 -14.94 -1.13 18.62
N SER A 196 -16.15 -0.64 18.28
CA SER A 196 -17.01 -1.30 17.28
C SER A 196 -16.53 -1.16 15.84
N VAL A 197 -15.59 -0.25 15.55
CA VAL A 197 -15.04 -0.04 14.20
C VAL A 197 -13.56 -0.42 14.09
N ALA A 198 -12.87 -0.57 15.23
CA ALA A 198 -11.45 -0.90 15.29
C ALA A 198 -11.26 -2.41 15.48
N ASP A 199 -11.66 -3.22 14.49
CA ASP A 199 -11.60 -4.69 14.53
C ASP A 199 -10.22 -5.23 14.93
N GLU A 200 -9.15 -4.52 14.56
CA GLU A 200 -7.76 -4.87 14.90
C GLU A 200 -7.52 -4.95 16.42
N THR A 201 -8.25 -4.16 17.21
CA THR A 201 -8.18 -4.17 18.69
C THR A 201 -8.77 -5.45 19.29
N GLY A 202 -9.40 -6.32 18.51
CA GLY A 202 -9.87 -7.64 18.96
C GLY A 202 -8.75 -8.62 19.33
N THR A 203 -7.52 -8.37 18.87
CA THR A 203 -6.34 -9.21 19.18
C THR A 203 -5.34 -8.45 20.04
N ASP A 204 -4.50 -9.16 20.80
CA ASP A 204 -3.45 -8.51 21.61
C ASP A 204 -2.44 -7.75 20.76
N CYS A 205 -2.04 -8.30 19.61
CA CYS A 205 -1.10 -7.63 18.71
C CYS A 205 -1.71 -6.40 18.04
N GLY A 206 -2.97 -6.46 17.60
CA GLY A 206 -3.62 -5.29 16.99
C GLY A 206 -4.02 -4.24 18.02
N LEU A 207 -4.39 -4.64 19.24
CA LEU A 207 -4.55 -3.69 20.35
C LEU A 207 -3.24 -3.04 20.74
N ALA A 208 -2.13 -3.80 20.76
CA ALA A 208 -0.82 -3.25 21.04
C ALA A 208 -0.40 -2.23 19.96
N ASP A 209 -0.52 -2.58 18.69
CA ASP A 209 -0.19 -1.71 17.54
C ASP A 209 -1.07 -0.45 17.52
N ALA A 210 -2.39 -0.60 17.71
CA ALA A 210 -3.30 0.54 17.73
C ALA A 210 -3.13 1.42 18.98
N LEU A 211 -3.03 0.87 20.19
CA LEU A 211 -3.20 1.67 21.42
C LEU A 211 -1.97 1.76 22.33
N LEU A 212 -0.99 0.87 22.16
CA LEU A 212 0.19 0.77 23.03
C LEU A 212 1.51 0.95 22.28
N HIS A 213 1.46 1.31 20.99
CA HIS A 213 2.67 1.48 20.19
C HIS A 213 3.53 2.63 20.75
N PRO A 214 4.84 2.41 20.95
CA PRO A 214 5.72 3.36 21.64
C PRO A 214 5.91 4.66 20.86
N ARG A 215 5.81 4.60 19.52
CA ARG A 215 6.01 5.76 18.65
C ARG A 215 4.96 5.83 17.56
N VAL A 216 4.11 6.86 17.59
CA VAL A 216 3.12 7.08 16.53
C VAL A 216 3.10 8.57 16.23
N ARG A 217 3.31 8.90 14.95
CA ARG A 217 3.12 10.24 14.42
C ARG A 217 1.87 10.26 13.53
N THR A 218 1.08 11.31 13.65
CA THR A 218 -0.05 11.55 12.73
C THR A 218 0.18 12.84 11.96
N TYR A 219 -0.25 12.84 10.71
CA TYR A 219 0.05 13.90 9.76
C TYR A 219 -1.20 14.67 9.38
N ARG A 220 -1.05 15.98 9.27
CA ARG A 220 -1.85 16.81 8.36
C ARG A 220 -1.28 16.74 6.95
N ILE A 221 -2.08 17.10 5.96
CA ILE A 221 -1.66 17.08 4.56
C ILE A 221 -0.42 17.95 4.32
N ASP A 222 -0.35 19.15 4.92
CA ASP A 222 0.82 20.03 4.74
C ASP A 222 2.09 19.46 5.39
N GLU A 223 1.97 18.74 6.52
CA GLU A 223 3.10 18.07 7.16
C GLU A 223 3.57 16.85 6.36
N LEU A 224 2.64 16.14 5.71
CA LEU A 224 2.97 15.06 4.76
C LEU A 224 3.73 15.63 3.56
N LEU A 225 3.26 16.75 3.00
CA LEU A 225 3.91 17.41 1.86
C LEU A 225 5.27 17.99 2.23
N GLU A 226 5.43 18.51 3.44
CA GLU A 226 6.73 18.93 3.98
C GLU A 226 7.69 17.73 4.08
N LEU A 227 7.23 16.59 4.60
CA LEU A 227 8.05 15.38 4.64
C LEU A 227 8.53 14.96 3.24
N VAL A 228 7.66 15.04 2.24
CA VAL A 228 8.01 14.70 0.84
C VAL A 228 8.94 15.75 0.23
N SER A 229 8.74 17.04 0.48
CA SER A 229 9.55 18.12 -0.11
C SER A 229 11.01 18.14 0.38
N ARG A 230 11.32 17.42 1.45
CA ARG A 230 12.69 17.19 1.92
C ARG A 230 13.44 16.15 1.08
N THR A 231 12.78 15.47 0.16
CA THR A 231 13.36 14.48 -0.75
C THR A 231 13.30 14.99 -2.20
N GLY A 232 13.94 14.29 -3.14
CA GLY A 232 13.77 14.52 -4.58
C GLY A 232 12.50 13.89 -5.16
N LEU A 233 11.63 13.34 -4.31
CA LEU A 233 10.38 12.70 -4.72
C LEU A 233 9.26 13.72 -4.93
N ARG A 234 8.36 13.41 -5.85
CA ARG A 234 7.10 14.13 -6.07
C ARG A 234 5.89 13.22 -5.86
N PRO A 235 4.76 13.74 -5.36
CA PRO A 235 3.50 13.01 -5.36
C PRO A 235 3.04 12.65 -6.78
N LEU A 236 2.72 11.39 -7.02
CA LEU A 236 2.21 10.86 -8.29
C LEU A 236 0.70 10.61 -8.25
N LEU A 237 0.21 10.06 -7.14
CA LEU A 237 -1.21 9.70 -6.98
C LEU A 237 -1.55 9.46 -5.52
N PHE A 238 -2.65 10.06 -5.04
CA PHE A 238 -3.29 9.66 -3.79
C PHE A 238 -4.23 8.47 -4.04
N ALA A 239 -4.17 7.47 -3.16
CA ALA A 239 -4.83 6.18 -3.35
C ALA A 239 -5.71 5.75 -2.17
N HIS A 240 -5.93 6.64 -1.19
CA HIS A 240 -6.94 6.43 -0.16
C HIS A 240 -8.35 6.55 -0.72
N ALA A 241 -9.33 5.95 -0.05
CA ALA A 241 -10.71 5.93 -0.53
C ALA A 241 -11.25 7.34 -0.82
N GLY A 242 -11.80 7.53 -2.02
CA GLY A 242 -12.35 8.81 -2.47
C GLY A 242 -11.31 9.87 -2.83
N ALA A 243 -10.04 9.49 -3.00
CA ALA A 243 -9.02 10.37 -3.53
C ALA A 243 -9.32 10.77 -4.97
N ARG A 244 -9.03 12.04 -5.32
CA ARG A 244 -9.02 12.49 -6.72
C ARG A 244 -7.77 12.01 -7.44
N GLU A 245 -7.91 11.77 -8.74
CA GLU A 245 -6.78 11.39 -9.61
C GLU A 245 -5.78 12.53 -9.77
N ASP A 246 -6.28 13.78 -9.83
CA ASP A 246 -5.44 14.97 -9.84
C ASP A 246 -4.86 15.24 -8.44
N VAL A 247 -3.53 15.17 -8.34
CA VAL A 247 -2.77 15.40 -7.10
C VAL A 247 -3.01 16.79 -6.54
N ALA A 248 -3.01 17.83 -7.37
CA ALA A 248 -3.14 19.21 -6.90
C ALA A 248 -4.55 19.46 -6.35
N GLY A 249 -5.57 19.04 -7.09
CA GLY A 249 -6.96 19.11 -6.67
C GLY A 249 -7.29 18.22 -5.49
N GLU A 250 -6.57 17.12 -5.27
CA GLU A 250 -6.67 16.32 -4.06
C GLU A 250 -6.06 17.03 -2.84
N ILE A 251 -4.88 17.63 -2.99
CA ILE A 251 -4.25 18.41 -1.90
C ILE A 251 -5.18 19.52 -1.42
N GLU A 252 -5.76 20.28 -2.35
CA GLU A 252 -6.69 21.36 -1.97
C GLU A 252 -7.95 20.83 -1.28
N ARG A 253 -8.50 19.71 -1.78
CA ARG A 253 -9.65 19.05 -1.15
C ARG A 253 -9.31 18.60 0.28
N LEU A 254 -8.13 18.03 0.50
CA LEU A 254 -7.68 17.58 1.81
C LEU A 254 -7.49 18.77 2.76
N ARG A 255 -6.86 19.87 2.31
CA ARG A 255 -6.75 21.11 3.10
C ARG A 255 -8.11 21.63 3.52
N GLN A 256 -9.09 21.62 2.62
CA GLN A 256 -10.45 22.03 2.93
C GLN A 256 -11.13 21.12 3.95
N LEU A 257 -11.00 19.80 3.82
CA LEU A 257 -11.50 18.83 4.81
C LEU A 257 -10.88 19.06 6.20
N GLU A 258 -9.59 19.39 6.24
CA GLU A 258 -8.89 19.63 7.50
C GLU A 258 -9.37 20.90 8.22
N LYS A 259 -9.89 21.91 7.51
CA LYS A 259 -10.54 23.08 8.13
C LYS A 259 -11.78 22.66 8.94
N GLU A 260 -12.48 21.63 8.48
CA GLU A 260 -13.61 21.00 9.19
C GLU A 260 -13.16 19.94 10.22
N ARG A 261 -11.85 19.79 10.47
CA ARG A 261 -11.25 18.76 11.33
C ARG A 261 -11.61 17.33 10.89
N ARG A 262 -11.63 17.10 9.57
CA ARG A 262 -11.88 15.81 8.93
C ARG A 262 -10.69 15.42 8.06
N SER A 263 -10.50 14.12 7.84
CA SER A 263 -9.53 13.57 6.89
C SER A 263 -10.06 12.24 6.35
N PRO A 264 -9.57 11.76 5.19
CA PRO A 264 -9.70 10.34 4.84
C PRO A 264 -9.04 9.48 5.92
N GLY A 265 -9.24 8.16 5.90
CA GLY A 265 -8.64 7.22 6.87
C GLY A 265 -7.11 7.35 6.97
N ASN A 266 -6.37 6.49 6.29
CA ASN A 266 -4.92 6.69 6.14
C ASN A 266 -4.65 7.50 4.87
N PHE A 267 -3.59 8.30 4.87
CA PHE A 267 -3.05 8.81 3.62
C PHE A 267 -2.29 7.68 2.92
N VAL A 268 -2.67 7.37 1.69
CA VAL A 268 -1.94 6.44 0.84
C VAL A 268 -1.47 7.22 -0.37
N LEU A 269 -0.16 7.27 -0.59
CA LEU A 269 0.44 8.12 -1.61
C LEU A 269 1.50 7.34 -2.39
N TYR A 270 1.40 7.40 -3.72
CA TYR A 270 2.46 7.02 -4.63
C TYR A 270 3.35 8.23 -4.89
N LEU A 271 4.65 8.01 -4.76
CA LEU A 271 5.73 8.96 -4.98
C LEU A 271 6.63 8.43 -6.09
N GLY A 272 7.35 9.31 -6.76
CA GLY A 272 8.42 8.93 -7.68
C GLY A 272 9.35 10.09 -7.94
N ILE A 273 10.42 9.83 -8.67
CA ILE A 273 11.37 10.87 -9.09
C ILE A 273 10.78 11.57 -10.32
N ALA A 274 11.15 12.84 -10.53
CA ALA A 274 10.84 13.52 -11.77
C ALA A 274 11.53 12.85 -12.98
N SER A 275 10.89 11.85 -13.58
CA SER A 275 11.24 11.37 -14.91
C SER A 275 10.68 12.37 -15.92
N GLY A 276 11.55 12.87 -16.80
CA GLY A 276 11.11 13.54 -18.01
C GLY A 276 10.31 12.53 -18.82
N ASN A 277 9.00 12.74 -18.94
CA ASN A 277 8.22 12.00 -19.92
C ASN A 277 8.81 12.32 -21.29
N THR A 278 9.71 11.48 -21.78
CA THR A 278 10.03 11.44 -23.20
C THR A 278 8.81 10.82 -23.87
N HIS A 279 7.77 11.63 -24.07
CA HIS A 279 6.69 11.29 -24.98
C HIS A 279 7.35 10.94 -26.31
N LYS A 280 7.37 9.65 -26.66
CA LYS A 280 7.73 9.22 -28.01
C LYS A 280 6.56 9.61 -28.91
N THR A 281 6.56 10.84 -29.39
CA THR A 281 5.56 11.33 -30.34
C THR A 281 5.64 10.52 -31.63
N GLY A 282 4.51 9.98 -32.09
CA GLY A 282 4.40 9.24 -33.37
C GLY A 282 4.41 7.72 -33.28
N LEU A 283 4.62 7.11 -32.11
CA LEU A 283 4.46 5.67 -31.91
C LEU A 283 3.06 5.32 -31.42
N ASP A 284 2.49 4.25 -31.95
CA ASP A 284 1.24 3.68 -31.44
C ASP A 284 1.50 2.92 -30.12
N SER A 285 0.61 3.07 -29.16
CA SER A 285 0.71 2.41 -27.86
C SER A 285 0.00 1.06 -27.87
N LEU A 286 0.49 0.13 -27.05
CA LEU A 286 -0.15 -1.16 -26.80
C LEU A 286 -0.97 -1.11 -25.52
N ILE A 287 -2.17 -1.72 -25.56
CA ILE A 287 -3.04 -1.93 -24.41
C ILE A 287 -3.07 -3.41 -24.08
N VAL A 288 -2.91 -3.75 -22.79
CA VAL A 288 -2.98 -5.14 -22.32
C VAL A 288 -3.70 -5.23 -20.97
N LEU A 289 -4.37 -6.34 -20.72
CA LEU A 289 -4.99 -6.67 -19.45
C LEU A 289 -3.95 -6.82 -18.35
N ASN A 290 -4.24 -6.25 -17.17
CA ASN A 290 -3.41 -6.43 -15.98
C ASN A 290 -3.19 -7.94 -15.72
N PRO A 291 -1.93 -8.40 -15.59
CA PRO A 291 -1.61 -9.82 -15.41
C PRO A 291 -2.32 -10.47 -14.22
N CYS A 292 -2.63 -9.72 -13.16
CA CYS A 292 -3.35 -10.22 -12.00
C CYS A 292 -4.82 -10.57 -12.28
N LEU A 293 -5.39 -10.01 -13.35
CA LEU A 293 -6.79 -10.21 -13.72
C LEU A 293 -6.98 -11.34 -14.74
N LYS A 294 -5.91 -11.79 -15.42
CA LYS A 294 -5.99 -12.77 -16.53
C LYS A 294 -6.84 -14.01 -16.19
N SER A 295 -6.61 -14.65 -15.04
CA SER A 295 -7.37 -15.85 -14.65
C SER A 295 -8.83 -15.56 -14.30
N ALA A 296 -9.12 -14.39 -13.74
CA ALA A 296 -10.49 -13.99 -13.40
C ALA A 296 -11.33 -13.64 -14.65
N ILE A 297 -10.68 -13.10 -15.69
CA ILE A 297 -11.35 -12.70 -16.93
C ILE A 297 -11.47 -13.86 -17.91
N ARG A 298 -10.40 -14.65 -18.12
CA ARG A 298 -10.40 -15.82 -19.04
C ARG A 298 -10.95 -17.09 -18.43
N GLY A 299 -10.99 -17.21 -17.10
CA GLY A 299 -11.45 -18.42 -16.43
C GLY A 299 -12.97 -18.55 -16.39
N PHE A 300 -13.46 -19.79 -16.23
CA PHE A 300 -14.88 -20.04 -15.95
C PHE A 300 -15.20 -19.60 -14.52
N THR A 301 -15.61 -18.34 -14.37
CA THR A 301 -16.15 -17.81 -13.11
C THR A 301 -17.64 -17.55 -13.29
N PRO A 302 -18.53 -18.30 -12.61
CA PRO A 302 -19.95 -18.04 -12.65
C PRO A 302 -20.27 -16.72 -11.94
N GLY A 303 -21.27 -16.00 -12.44
CA GLY A 303 -21.75 -14.76 -11.85
C GLY A 303 -20.86 -13.52 -12.08
N THR A 304 -21.06 -12.53 -11.21
CA THR A 304 -20.42 -11.22 -11.27
C THR A 304 -19.21 -11.19 -10.33
N ILE A 305 -18.05 -10.77 -10.85
CA ILE A 305 -16.83 -10.68 -10.06
C ILE A 305 -16.76 -9.29 -9.40
N ARG A 306 -16.49 -9.27 -8.09
CA ARG A 306 -16.20 -8.04 -7.34
C ARG A 306 -14.73 -8.03 -6.95
N ILE A 307 -14.01 -6.98 -7.37
CA ILE A 307 -12.61 -6.77 -7.04
C ILE A 307 -12.52 -5.58 -6.09
N PRO A 308 -11.93 -5.71 -4.90
CA PRO A 308 -11.81 -4.60 -3.95
C PRO A 308 -11.04 -3.40 -4.53
N ALA A 309 -11.48 -2.18 -4.25
CA ALA A 309 -10.78 -0.95 -4.62
C ALA A 309 -9.42 -0.84 -3.92
N ARG A 310 -8.37 -0.44 -4.66
CA ARG A 310 -6.99 -0.32 -4.12
C ARG A 310 -6.25 0.97 -4.48
N ILE A 311 -6.85 1.84 -5.30
CA ILE A 311 -6.22 3.06 -5.83
C ILE A 311 -7.13 4.29 -5.69
N GLY A 312 -7.94 4.32 -4.64
CA GLY A 312 -8.85 5.42 -4.30
C GLY A 312 -10.17 5.49 -5.08
N LEU A 313 -10.25 4.83 -6.23
CA LEU A 313 -11.46 4.71 -7.05
C LEU A 313 -12.21 3.41 -6.77
N GLU A 314 -13.55 3.47 -6.77
CA GLU A 314 -14.38 2.27 -6.72
C GLU A 314 -14.24 1.44 -7.99
N ASN A 315 -14.11 0.13 -7.84
CA ASN A 315 -14.08 -0.78 -8.96
C ASN A 315 -15.52 -1.20 -9.33
N PRO A 316 -15.88 -1.20 -10.63
CA PRO A 316 -17.18 -1.67 -11.05
C PRO A 316 -17.29 -3.19 -10.87
N PRO A 317 -18.51 -3.72 -10.64
CA PRO A 317 -18.75 -5.15 -10.77
C PRO A 317 -18.41 -5.61 -12.20
N LEU A 318 -17.78 -6.77 -12.33
CA LEU A 318 -17.44 -7.33 -13.64
C LEU A 318 -18.41 -8.46 -14.00
N GLY A 319 -19.44 -8.13 -14.77
CA GLY A 319 -20.42 -9.04 -15.31
C GLY A 319 -19.93 -9.75 -16.59
N ARG A 320 -20.86 -10.21 -17.43
CA ARG A 320 -20.50 -10.89 -18.69
C ARG A 320 -19.95 -9.90 -19.71
N GLN A 321 -20.55 -8.71 -19.81
CA GLN A 321 -20.17 -7.69 -20.79
C GLN A 321 -18.79 -7.11 -20.48
N GLU A 322 -18.54 -6.71 -19.23
CA GLU A 322 -17.26 -6.14 -18.80
C GLU A 322 -16.12 -7.14 -18.97
N ARG A 323 -16.36 -8.42 -18.61
CA ARG A 323 -15.37 -9.49 -18.83
C ARG A 323 -15.12 -9.77 -20.30
N GLY A 324 -16.17 -9.75 -21.14
CA GLY A 324 -16.04 -9.87 -22.58
C GLY A 324 -15.17 -8.75 -23.17
N PHE A 325 -15.39 -7.51 -22.73
CA PHE A 325 -14.59 -6.36 -23.13
C PHE A 325 -13.13 -6.49 -22.68
N LEU A 326 -12.89 -6.70 -21.38
CA LEU A 326 -11.53 -6.86 -20.83
C LEU A 326 -10.78 -8.05 -21.44
N GLY A 327 -11.50 -9.11 -21.82
CA GLY A 327 -10.96 -10.31 -22.45
C GLY A 327 -10.31 -10.04 -23.82
N ARG A 328 -10.74 -9.00 -24.55
CA ARG A 328 -10.14 -8.56 -25.83
C ARG A 328 -8.66 -8.17 -25.68
N PHE A 329 -8.27 -7.72 -24.49
CA PHE A 329 -6.92 -7.22 -24.19
C PHE A 329 -6.04 -8.25 -23.47
N ALA A 330 -6.45 -9.52 -23.44
CA ALA A 330 -5.68 -10.52 -22.71
C ALA A 330 -4.31 -10.81 -23.35
N GLU A 331 -4.16 -10.51 -24.64
CA GLU A 331 -2.88 -10.22 -25.31
C GLU A 331 -2.80 -8.73 -25.69
N PRO A 332 -1.60 -8.16 -25.92
CA PRO A 332 -1.45 -6.76 -26.29
C PRO A 332 -2.18 -6.39 -27.59
N VAL A 333 -2.90 -5.27 -27.59
CA VAL A 333 -3.64 -4.73 -28.74
C VAL A 333 -3.21 -3.29 -28.99
N TYR A 334 -3.02 -2.93 -30.26
CA TYR A 334 -2.67 -1.57 -30.67
C TYR A 334 -3.81 -0.58 -30.41
N ARG A 335 -3.48 0.60 -29.87
CA ARG A 335 -4.46 1.64 -29.54
C ARG A 335 -5.14 2.18 -30.80
N SER A 336 -4.43 2.24 -31.92
CA SER A 336 -4.95 2.68 -33.21
C SER A 336 -6.02 1.75 -33.81
N THR A 337 -6.08 0.49 -33.38
CA THR A 337 -7.06 -0.48 -33.91
C THR A 337 -8.41 -0.41 -33.19
N LEU A 338 -8.56 0.46 -32.20
CA LEU A 338 -9.80 0.60 -31.43
C LEU A 338 -10.71 1.67 -32.04
N ASP A 339 -11.99 1.34 -32.16
CA ASP A 339 -13.03 2.34 -32.40
C ASP A 339 -13.15 3.33 -31.22
N ARG A 340 -13.91 4.41 -31.42
CA ARG A 340 -14.06 5.49 -30.44
C ARG A 340 -14.72 5.05 -29.13
N GLU A 341 -15.68 4.12 -29.18
CA GLU A 341 -16.38 3.66 -27.97
C GLU A 341 -15.47 2.77 -27.13
N SER A 342 -14.79 1.81 -27.79
CA SER A 342 -13.78 0.96 -27.17
C SER A 342 -12.64 1.79 -26.55
N ALA A 343 -12.24 2.86 -27.24
CA ALA A 343 -11.25 3.83 -26.78
C ALA A 343 -11.64 4.52 -25.46
N GLU A 344 -12.89 4.98 -25.35
CA GLU A 344 -13.41 5.64 -24.15
C GLU A 344 -13.53 4.64 -22.97
N GLU A 345 -14.01 3.42 -23.24
CA GLU A 345 -14.13 2.38 -22.21
C GLU A 345 -12.74 1.89 -21.73
N VAL A 346 -11.72 1.89 -22.60
CA VAL A 346 -10.32 1.62 -22.18
C VAL A 346 -9.83 2.63 -21.14
N GLU A 347 -10.10 3.93 -21.32
CA GLU A 347 -9.63 4.97 -20.38
C GLU A 347 -10.18 4.76 -18.97
N LYS A 348 -11.44 4.33 -18.86
CA LYS A 348 -12.06 3.97 -17.58
C LYS A 348 -11.29 2.84 -16.89
N TYR A 349 -10.96 1.76 -17.59
CA TYR A 349 -10.24 0.62 -17.00
C TYR A 349 -8.73 0.88 -16.80
N LYS A 350 -8.13 1.79 -17.56
CA LYS A 350 -6.76 2.28 -17.31
C LYS A 350 -6.65 3.01 -15.99
N LYS A 351 -7.61 3.90 -15.70
CA LYS A 351 -7.67 4.60 -14.40
C LYS A 351 -7.74 3.63 -13.23
N LEU A 352 -8.39 2.48 -13.43
CA LEU A 352 -8.55 1.41 -12.44
C LEU A 352 -7.37 0.41 -12.38
N LEU A 353 -6.31 0.59 -13.18
CA LEU A 353 -5.23 -0.40 -13.38
C LEU A 353 -5.71 -1.78 -13.87
N PHE A 354 -6.90 -1.86 -14.47
CA PHE A 354 -7.39 -3.11 -15.05
C PHE A 354 -6.81 -3.33 -16.45
N LEU A 355 -6.61 -2.25 -17.19
CA LEU A 355 -5.85 -2.23 -18.44
C LEU A 355 -4.59 -1.38 -18.27
N LEU A 356 -3.52 -1.81 -18.92
CA LEU A 356 -2.22 -1.15 -18.95
C LEU A 356 -1.98 -0.63 -20.36
N GLU A 357 -1.46 0.59 -20.50
CA GLU A 357 -1.09 1.16 -21.81
C GLU A 357 0.38 1.59 -21.80
N TYR A 358 1.17 1.04 -22.71
CA TYR A 358 2.60 1.32 -22.82
C TYR A 358 3.04 1.45 -24.27
N TYR A 359 4.14 2.18 -24.47
CA TYR A 359 4.84 2.23 -25.75
C TYR A 359 5.93 1.14 -25.77
N PRO A 360 6.01 0.32 -26.84
CA PRO A 360 7.06 -0.67 -27.00
C PRO A 360 8.47 -0.06 -27.18
#